data_AF-A0A348NP86-F1
#
_entry.id   AF-A0A348NP86-F1
#
_cell.length_a   1.000
_cell.length_b   1.000
_cell.length_c   1.000
_cell.angle_alpha   90.00
_cell.angle_beta   90.00
_cell.angle_gamma   90.00
#
_symmetry.space_group_name_H-M   'P 1'
#
loop_
_entity.id
_entity.type
_entity.pdbx_description
1 polymer ?
#
loop_
_entity_poly.entity_id
_entity_poly.type
_entity_poly.pdbx_seq_one_letter_code
_entity_poly.pdbx_strand_id
1 'polypeptide(L)' 'MVKVKINYEGELRCQLVHDLSGKTFKTDAPVDNNGKGESFS' A
#
# COMPACT_ATOMS: atom_id res chain seq x y z
N MET A 1 3.06 -10.06 19.38
CA MET A 1 3.38 -10.02 17.94
C MET A 1 2.50 -8.98 17.29
N VAL A 2 3.08 -8.07 16.51
CA VAL A 2 2.35 -7.02 15.78
C VAL A 2 1.86 -7.60 14.45
N LYS A 3 0.62 -7.28 14.05
CA LYS A 3 0.05 -7.70 12.75
C LYS A 3 -0.14 -6.50 11.83
N VAL A 4 0.10 -6.73 10.55
CA VAL A 4 -0.28 -5.84 9.47
C VAL A 4 -1.19 -6.59 8.52
N LYS A 5 -2.24 -5.92 8.04
CA LYS A 5 -3.14 -6.42 7.00
C LYS A 5 -2.78 -5.69 5.71
N ILE A 6 -2.54 -6.43 4.64
CA ILE A 6 -2.22 -5.88 3.34
C ILE A 6 -3.31 -6.30 2.38
N ASN A 7 -3.89 -5.33 1.68
CA ASN A 7 -4.87 -5.53 0.63
C ASN A 7 -4.29 -5.03 -0.70
N TYR A 8 -4.36 -5.87 -1.73
CA TYR A 8 -4.04 -5.45 -3.09
C TYR A 8 -5.28 -4.80 -3.70
N GLU A 9 -5.22 -3.50 -3.99
CA GLU A 9 -6.36 -2.74 -4.54
C GLU A 9 -6.46 -2.86 -6.08
N GLY A 10 -5.51 -3.53 -6.73
CA GLY A 10 -5.37 -3.54 -8.18
C GLY A 10 -4.44 -2.43 -8.67
N GLU A 11 -4.18 -2.40 -9.99
CA GLU A 11 -3.37 -1.33 -10.63
C GLU A 11 -1.99 -1.11 -9.98
N LEU A 12 -1.36 -2.20 -9.51
CA LEU A 12 -0.08 -2.15 -8.80
C LEU A 12 -0.09 -1.29 -7.51
N ARG A 13 -1.27 -1.12 -6.90
CA ARG A 13 -1.49 -0.43 -5.62
C ARG A 13 -1.75 -1.43 -4.49
N CYS A 14 -1.12 -1.19 -3.35
CA CYS A 14 -1.40 -1.89 -2.10
C CYS A 14 -1.84 -0.91 -1.02
N GLN A 15 -2.76 -1.34 -0.16
CA GLN A 15 -3.10 -0.67 1.08
C GLN A 15 -2.72 -1.55 2.27
N LEU A 16 -2.02 -0.97 3.23
CA LEU A 16 -1.64 -1.63 4.48
C LEU A 16 -2.37 -0.97 5.66
N VAL A 17 -2.79 -1.80 6.62
CA VAL A 17 -3.33 -1.38 7.91
C VAL A 17 -2.50 -1.99 9.03
N HIS A 18 -1.93 -1.16 9.89
CA HIS A 18 -1.26 -1.60 11.11
C HIS A 18 -2.31 -1.86 12.22
N ASP A 19 -2.48 -3.12 12.59
CA ASP A 19 -3.63 -3.61 13.38
C ASP A 19 -3.72 -2.97 14.77
N LEU A 20 -2.58 -2.65 15.39
CA LEU A 20 -2.53 -2.04 16.72
C LEU A 20 -2.81 -0.54 16.73
N SER A 21 -2.36 0.20 15.72
CA SER A 21 -2.52 1.67 15.68
C SER A 21 -3.67 2.15 14.82
N GLY A 22 -4.25 1.28 13.99
CA GLY A 22 -5.22 1.65 12.96
C GLY A 22 -4.65 2.48 11.80
N LYS A 23 -3.38 2.91 11.85
CA LYS A 23 -2.73 3.65 10.76
C LYS A 23 -2.77 2.88 9.45
N THR A 24 -3.07 3.61 8.39
CA THR A 24 -3.13 3.12 7.03
C THR A 24 -2.01 3.71 6.20
N PHE A 25 -1.50 2.91 5.27
CA PHE A 25 -0.45 3.29 4.33
C PHE A 25 -0.84 2.81 2.95
N LYS A 26 -0.49 3.58 1.92
CA LYS A 26 -0.67 3.17 0.52
C LYS A 26 0.68 3.16 -0.17
N THR A 27 0.86 2.17 -1.03
CA THR A 27 2.05 2.09 -1.88
C THR A 27 1.61 1.89 -3.32
N ASP A 28 2.29 2.59 -4.22
CA ASP A 28 2.07 2.48 -5.66
C ASP A 28 3.37 2.11 -6.35
N ALA A 29 3.28 1.26 -7.38
CA ALA A 29 4.36 1.17 -8.33
C ALA A 29 4.59 2.55 -9.00
N PRO A 30 5.83 2.88 -9.36
CA PRO A 30 6.14 4.12 -10.03
C PRO A 30 5.63 4.11 -11.49
N VAL A 31 5.49 5.30 -12.07
CA VAL A 31 4.89 5.49 -13.42
C VAL A 31 5.71 4.86 -14.54
N ASP A 32 7.03 4.76 -14.37
CA ASP A 32 7.95 4.08 -15.29
C ASP A 32 7.78 2.55 -15.27
N ASN A 33 7.07 2.01 -14.27
CA ASN A 33 6.68 0.59 -14.19
C ASN A 33 5.16 0.39 -14.26
N ASN A 34 4.45 1.23 -15.04
CA ASN A 34 3.00 1.15 -15.27
C ASN A 34 2.14 1.30 -14.00
N GLY A 35 2.70 1.84 -12.92
CA GLY A 35 1.96 2.15 -11.71
C GLY A 35 1.40 3.56 -11.70
N LYS A 36 0.65 3.89 -10.65
CA LYS A 36 0.06 5.22 -10.48
C LYS A 36 1.07 6.26 -10.01
N GLY A 37 2.09 5.86 -9.24
CA GLY A 37 3.08 6.77 -8.66
C GLY A 37 2.50 7.89 -7.77
N GLU A 38 1.27 7.74 -7.26
CA GLU A 38 0.59 8.76 -6.44
C GLU A 38 0.92 8.60 -4.94
N SER A 39 1.49 7.46 -4.56
CA SER A 39 1.88 7.11 -3.19
C SER A 39 3.32 6.59 -3.17
N PHE A 40 3.86 6.43 -1.96
CA PHE A 40 5.23 5.96 -1.74
C PHE A 40 5.49 4.59 -2.41
N SER A 41 6.66 4.41 -3.01
CA SER A 41 7.12 3.17 -3.63
C SER A 41 8.21 2.52 -2.78
#